data_AF-A0A4R4SEX0-F1
#
_entry.id   AF-A0A4R4SEX0-F1
#
_cell.length_a   1.000
_cell.length_b   1.000
_cell.length_c   1.000
_cell.angle_alpha   90.00
_cell.angle_beta   90.00
_cell.angle_gamma   90.00
#
_symmetry.space_group_name_H-M   'P 1'
#
loop_
_entity.id
_entity.type
_entity.pdbx_description
1 polymer ?
#
loop_
_entity_poly.entity_id
_entity_poly.type
_entity_poly.pdbx_seq_one_letter_code
_entity_poly.pdbx_strand_id
1 'polypeptide(L)'
;GTGSIVCPEVVVGAVPAAAQAEVDRELALLQTQIDEANARLVDTVGEGGPNFVQNAILGPLEDKRVATLDRIRISIERQGEVAPAGLQALATCSLG
;
A
#
# COMPACT_ATOMS: atom_id res chain seq x y z
N GLY A 1 10.43 -11.36 18.45
CA GLY A 1 10.11 -12.14 17.23
C GLY A 1 10.44 -11.29 16.04
N THR A 2 10.36 -11.84 14.83
CA THR A 2 10.28 -11.01 13.61
C THR A 2 9.12 -10.05 13.78
N GLY A 3 9.35 -8.75 13.59
CA GLY A 3 8.28 -7.74 13.65
C GLY A 3 7.23 -7.97 12.56
N SER A 4 6.22 -7.12 12.48
CA SER A 4 5.23 -7.16 11.40
C SER A 4 5.24 -5.87 10.61
N ILE A 5 4.98 -5.96 9.31
CA ILE A 5 4.80 -4.77 8.48
C ILE A 5 3.45 -4.14 8.83
N VAL A 6 3.49 -2.86 9.22
CA VAL A 6 2.32 -2.05 9.57
C VAL A 6 2.22 -0.91 8.56
N CYS A 7 1.06 -0.80 7.91
CA CYS A 7 0.78 0.26 6.96
C CYS A 7 -0.44 1.08 7.41
N PRO A 8 -0.49 2.37 7.08
CA PRO A 8 -1.71 3.16 7.25
C PRO A 8 -2.89 2.52 6.52
N GLU A 9 -4.03 2.48 7.19
CA GLU A 9 -5.29 2.07 6.58
C GLU A 9 -5.72 3.12 5.55
N VAL A 10 -6.22 2.65 4.40
CA VAL A 10 -6.65 3.51 3.30
C VAL A 10 -8.17 3.51 3.28
N VAL A 11 -8.74 4.57 3.80
CA VAL A 11 -10.18 4.80 3.77
C VAL A 11 -10.47 5.82 2.69
N VAL A 12 -11.12 5.34 1.62
CA VAL A 12 -11.69 6.20 0.59
C VAL A 12 -13.10 6.60 1.03
N GLY A 13 -13.44 7.88 0.91
CA GLY A 13 -14.74 8.41 1.28
C GLY A 13 -15.84 7.99 0.29
N ALA A 14 -16.67 8.95 -0.12
CA ALA A 14 -17.66 8.69 -1.17
C ALA A 14 -16.96 8.37 -2.50
N VAL A 15 -17.07 7.13 -2.97
CA VAL A 15 -16.56 6.68 -4.27
C VAL A 15 -17.73 6.62 -5.27
N PRO A 16 -17.57 7.12 -6.50
CA PRO A 16 -18.57 6.97 -7.55
C PRO A 16 -18.92 5.51 -7.81
N ALA A 17 -20.20 5.20 -7.98
CA ALA A 17 -20.65 3.82 -8.25
C ALA A 17 -19.94 3.18 -9.46
N ALA A 18 -19.61 3.99 -10.47
CA ALA A 18 -18.86 3.55 -11.66
C ALA A 18 -17.38 3.21 -11.38
N ALA A 19 -16.78 3.77 -10.32
CA ALA A 19 -15.40 3.50 -9.91
C ALA A 19 -15.30 2.46 -8.78
N GLN A 20 -16.39 2.17 -8.08
CA GLN A 20 -16.40 1.33 -6.87
C GLN A 20 -15.66 0.01 -7.04
N ALA A 21 -16.00 -0.76 -8.08
CA ALA A 21 -15.38 -2.06 -8.31
C ALA A 21 -13.88 -1.97 -8.62
N GLU A 22 -13.41 -0.88 -9.21
CA GLU A 22 -11.98 -0.65 -9.45
C GLU A 22 -11.27 -0.28 -8.17
N VAL A 23 -11.83 0.65 -7.40
CA VAL A 23 -11.30 1.06 -6.11
C VAL A 23 -11.23 -0.11 -5.12
N ASP A 24 -12.26 -0.95 -5.05
CA ASP A 24 -12.27 -2.15 -4.20
C ASP A 24 -11.15 -3.13 -4.56
N ARG A 25 -10.86 -3.30 -5.86
CA ARG A 25 -9.75 -4.15 -6.32
C ARG A 25 -8.39 -3.58 -5.91
N GLU A 26 -8.21 -2.26 -6.03
CA GLU A 26 -6.97 -1.61 -5.63
C GLU A 26 -6.80 -1.63 -4.10
N LEU A 27 -7.88 -1.49 -3.31
CA LEU A 27 -7.85 -1.67 -1.85
C LEU A 27 -7.46 -3.10 -1.46
N ALA A 28 -8.00 -4.12 -2.13
CA ALA A 28 -7.60 -5.50 -1.92
C ALA A 28 -6.13 -5.73 -2.31
N LEU A 29 -5.66 -5.09 -3.38
CA LEU A 29 -4.25 -5.14 -3.79
C LEU A 29 -3.32 -4.53 -2.74
N LEU A 30 -3.70 -3.43 -2.08
CA LEU A 30 -2.93 -2.86 -0.97
C LEU A 30 -2.74 -3.87 0.17
N GLN A 31 -3.76 -4.68 0.49
CA GLN A 31 -3.64 -5.74 1.49
C GLN A 31 -2.70 -6.85 1.02
N THR A 32 -2.83 -7.31 -0.22
CA THR A 32 -1.91 -8.30 -0.80
C THR A 32 -0.45 -7.85 -0.72
N GLN A 33 -0.17 -6.57 -1.00
CA GLN A 33 1.19 -6.02 -0.89
C GLN A 33 1.75 -6.08 0.53
N ILE A 34 0.90 -5.92 1.56
CA ILE A 34 1.28 -6.07 2.97
C ILE A 34 1.60 -7.53 3.28
N ASP A 35 0.76 -8.45 2.81
CA ASP A 35 0.94 -9.88 3.05
C ASP A 35 2.23 -10.38 2.38
N GLU A 36 2.52 -9.95 1.14
CA GLU A 36 3.78 -10.21 0.44
C GLU A 36 4.99 -9.69 1.22
N ALA A 37 4.90 -8.47 1.76
CA ALA A 37 5.99 -7.86 2.52
C ALA A 37 6.24 -8.59 3.86
N ASN A 38 5.17 -9.02 4.53
CA ASN A 38 5.26 -9.84 5.73
C ASN A 38 5.85 -11.22 5.45
N ALA A 39 5.43 -11.88 4.37
CA ALA A 39 6.02 -13.16 3.94
C ALA A 39 7.53 -12.99 3.70
N ARG A 40 7.91 -11.96 2.94
CA ARG A 40 9.32 -11.66 2.68
C ARG A 40 10.10 -11.41 3.97
N LEU A 41 9.53 -10.67 4.93
CA LEU A 41 10.17 -10.40 6.22
C LEU A 41 10.49 -11.68 7.00
N VAL A 42 9.58 -12.66 6.96
CA VAL A 42 9.76 -13.97 7.61
C VAL A 42 10.78 -14.83 6.86
N ASP A 43 10.73 -14.82 5.53
CA ASP A 43 11.59 -15.67 4.70
C ASP A 43 13.06 -15.21 4.71
N THR A 44 13.31 -13.92 4.92
CA THR A 44 14.66 -13.33 4.89
C THR A 44 15.26 -13.12 6.29
N VAL A 45 14.76 -13.81 7.32
CA VAL A 45 15.30 -13.65 8.68
C VAL A 45 16.75 -14.11 8.76
N GLY A 46 17.62 -13.21 9.23
CA GLY A 46 19.06 -13.45 9.29
C GLY A 46 19.78 -13.23 7.96
N GLU A 47 19.06 -12.84 6.90
CA GLU A 47 19.65 -12.41 5.64
C GLU A 47 19.88 -10.90 5.62
N GLY A 48 21.00 -10.48 5.02
CA GLY A 48 21.31 -9.07 4.81
C GLY A 48 21.83 -8.32 6.05
N GLY A 49 22.21 -7.07 5.83
CA GLY A 49 22.72 -6.17 6.88
C GLY A 49 21.62 -5.38 7.60
N PRO A 50 21.99 -4.46 8.51
CA PRO A 50 21.05 -3.70 9.34
C PRO A 50 19.95 -2.95 8.58
N ASN A 51 20.19 -2.58 7.31
CA ASN A 51 19.26 -1.83 6.48
C ASN A 51 18.45 -2.71 5.51
N PHE A 52 18.54 -4.04 5.61
CA PHE A 52 17.90 -4.94 4.66
C PHE A 52 16.38 -4.74 4.61
N VAL A 53 15.71 -4.72 5.75
CA VAL A 53 14.25 -4.51 5.82
C VAL A 53 13.85 -3.20 5.15
N GLN A 54 14.59 -2.12 5.41
CA GLN A 54 14.32 -0.82 4.78
C GLN A 54 14.47 -0.88 3.25
N ASN A 55 15.57 -1.45 2.76
CA ASN A 55 15.94 -1.37 1.34
C ASN A 55 15.22 -2.41 0.47
N ALA A 56 14.97 -3.60 1.01
CA ALA A 56 14.44 -4.73 0.28
C ALA A 56 12.95 -4.98 0.51
N ILE A 57 12.38 -4.43 1.59
CA ILE A 57 10.98 -4.66 1.96
C ILE A 57 10.21 -3.35 2.01
N LEU A 58 10.55 -2.44 2.92
CA LEU A 58 9.77 -1.21 3.14
C LEU A 58 9.81 -0.24 1.96
N GLY A 59 10.99 0.00 1.37
CA GLY A 59 11.12 0.87 0.19
C GLY A 59 10.32 0.34 -1.01
N PRO A 60 10.52 -0.91 -1.45
CA PRO A 60 9.72 -1.49 -2.53
C PRO A 60 8.21 -1.56 -2.23
N LEU A 61 7.83 -1.76 -0.97
CA LEU A 61 6.43 -1.73 -0.55
C LEU A 61 5.83 -0.33 -0.68
N GLU A 62 6.55 0.70 -0.25
CA GLU A 62 6.14 2.10 -0.41
C GLU A 62 5.92 2.44 -1.89
N ASP A 63 6.86 2.11 -2.78
CA ASP A 63 6.72 2.35 -4.22
C ASP A 63 5.49 1.65 -4.82
N LYS A 64 5.26 0.38 -4.45
CA LYS A 64 4.07 -0.38 -4.88
C LYS A 64 2.78 0.29 -4.38
N ARG A 65 2.73 0.70 -3.12
CA ARG A 65 1.57 1.36 -2.53
C ARG A 65 1.31 2.72 -3.16
N VAL A 66 2.34 3.54 -3.41
CA VAL A 66 2.21 4.81 -4.13
C VAL A 66 1.54 4.58 -5.48
N ALA A 67 1.99 3.59 -6.25
CA ALA A 67 1.42 3.28 -7.55
C ALA A 67 -0.05 2.84 -7.48
N THR A 68 -0.42 2.04 -6.48
CA THR A 68 -1.81 1.60 -6.25
C THR A 68 -2.71 2.75 -5.79
N LEU A 69 -2.22 3.61 -4.90
CA LEU A 69 -2.93 4.82 -4.46
C LEU A 69 -3.14 5.80 -5.63
N ASP A 70 -2.16 5.91 -6.52
CA ASP A 70 -2.28 6.71 -7.74
C ASP A 70 -3.40 6.18 -8.66
N ARG A 71 -3.53 4.85 -8.78
CA ARG A 71 -4.64 4.23 -9.52
C ARG A 71 -5.99 4.57 -8.91
N ILE A 72 -6.15 4.42 -7.59
CA ILE A 72 -7.39 4.80 -6.87
C ILE A 72 -7.76 6.25 -7.18
N ARG A 73 -6.79 7.17 -7.07
CA ARG A 73 -6.99 8.59 -7.41
C ARG A 73 -7.52 8.74 -8.83
N ILE A 74 -6.83 8.14 -9.80
CA ILE A 74 -7.19 8.22 -11.22
C ILE A 74 -8.58 7.62 -11.49
N SER A 75 -8.94 6.49 -10.86
CA SER A 75 -10.24 5.85 -11.05
C SER A 75 -11.39 6.77 -10.62
N ILE A 76 -11.21 7.53 -9.53
CA ILE A 76 -12.17 8.52 -9.03
C ILE A 76 -12.22 9.74 -9.96
N GLU A 77 -11.06 10.31 -10.30
CA GLU A 77 -10.96 11.51 -11.15
C GLU A 77 -11.54 11.30 -12.55
N ARG A 78 -11.43 10.09 -13.10
CA ARG A 78 -12.04 9.71 -14.39
C ARG A 78 -13.57 9.79 -14.39
N GLN A 79 -14.21 9.73 -13.22
CA GLN A 79 -15.66 9.89 -13.08
C GLN A 79 -16.07 11.34 -12.83
N GLY A 80 -15.13 12.30 -12.84
CA GLY A 80 -15.40 13.72 -12.63
C GLY A 80 -15.46 14.14 -11.16
N GLU A 81 -15.10 13.24 -10.23
CA GLU A 81 -15.02 13.54 -8.79
C GLU A 81 -13.58 13.85 -8.35
N VAL A 82 -13.44 14.44 -7.17
CA VAL A 82 -12.13 14.74 -6.56
C VAL A 82 -11.75 13.62 -5.59
N ALA A 83 -10.58 13.01 -5.81
CA ALA A 83 -10.05 12.00 -4.90
C ALA A 83 -9.66 12.62 -3.54
N PRO A 84 -9.66 11.84 -2.44
CA PRO A 84 -9.24 12.32 -1.13
C PRO A 84 -7.81 12.89 -1.15
N ALA A 85 -7.64 14.06 -0.54
CA ALA A 85 -6.33 14.67 -0.38
C ALA A 85 -5.43 13.80 0.52
N GLY A 86 -4.12 13.80 0.23
CA GLY A 86 -3.14 13.09 1.06
C GLY A 86 -3.13 11.57 0.89
N LEU A 87 -3.81 11.02 -0.13
CA LEU A 87 -3.83 9.57 -0.38
C LEU A 87 -2.42 8.97 -0.45
N GLN A 88 -1.49 9.65 -1.11
CA GLN A 88 -0.10 9.21 -1.27
C GLN A 88 0.67 9.17 0.06
N ALA A 89 0.29 9.97 1.06
CA ALA A 89 0.93 9.93 2.38
C ALA A 89 0.62 8.63 3.15
N LEU A 90 -0.36 7.85 2.69
CA LEU A 90 -0.72 6.54 3.25
C LEU A 90 0.12 5.39 2.68
N ALA A 91 1.05 5.69 1.77
CA ALA A 91 1.89 4.67 1.14
C ALA A 91 2.98 4.13 2.06
N THR A 92 3.55 4.99 2.91
CA THR A 92 4.68 4.64 3.77
C THR A 92 4.25 3.65 4.86
N CYS A 93 4.94 2.53 4.93
CA CYS A 93 4.76 1.52 5.98
C CYS A 93 5.97 1.46 6.90
N SER A 94 5.81 0.83 8.06
CA SER A 94 6.86 0.64 9.05
C SER A 94 6.94 -0.81 9.53
N LEU A 95 8.06 -1.15 10.17
CA LEU A 95 8.18 -2.36 10.97
C LEU A 95 7.65 -2.08 12.38
N GLY A 96 6.64 -2.84 12.80
CA GLY A 96 6.04 -2.80 14.14
C GLY A 96 6.61 -3.84 15.10
#